data_AF-A0A895Y518-F1
#
_entry.id   AF-A0A895Y518-F1
#
_cell.length_a   1.000
_cell.length_b   1.000
_cell.length_c   1.000
_cell.angle_alpha   90.00
_cell.angle_beta   90.00
_cell.angle_gamma   90.00
#
_symmetry.space_group_name_H-M   'P 1'
#
loop_
_entity.id
_entity.type
_entity.pdbx_description
1 polymer ?
#
loop_
_entity_poly.entity_id
_entity_poly.type
_entity_poly.pdbx_seq_one_letter_code
_entity_poly.pdbx_strand_id
1 'polypeptide(L)'
;MTSSGCNTTTAEDDSSPPPAHQTSLPGEPVQVLDGEPTELALGVVGALYDQAPIVVLAGADQPDRHADAAAAAVDLGAPLLLAPPEPDPSLREELDRLQTSRVVVADSTARSWAERSEQPATPLSADATAPPGEELPATTAAEPLPEVTLLLHAETESAANDAAAATAEAAGAQVVTTDSADPRGDPAVIAALSESSASHVIALGASFGPVEQLAQRLAVAATGVELPGGGQLVFPGRLLIALYGHPGDTALGALGEQPMTEALARTAEVAAEYESLVDEPVVPTLEIITTIASASPGPEGDYSLRTPPEQLRPWIDAAAAEGMYVVLDLQPGHTDFLTQAQEYEELLTEPHVGLALDPEWRLAPDQRHMVEIGSVDAEEVNQVTEWLAELTAEHHLPQKLLILHQFTLGMITNRDAVATDYDEVAVLIHADGFGTPSEKFDTWNALQNDAPEVWWGWKNFYDEDQPTFTPAETVDVEPLPRFVSYQ
;
A
#
# COMPACT_ATOMS: atom_id res chain seq x y z
N MET A 1 42.82 -78.20 -21.75
CA MET A 1 41.54 -77.84 -22.40
C MET A 1 40.58 -77.51 -21.26
N THR A 2 40.81 -76.36 -20.62
CA THR A 2 40.12 -75.07 -20.84
C THR A 2 38.72 -75.07 -20.22
N SER A 3 38.65 -74.46 -19.05
CA SER A 3 37.44 -74.03 -18.36
C SER A 3 36.67 -73.03 -19.21
N SER A 4 35.34 -73.03 -19.06
CA SER A 4 34.52 -71.89 -19.45
C SER A 4 33.49 -71.69 -18.35
N GLY A 5 33.79 -70.74 -17.47
CA GLY A 5 32.83 -70.23 -16.50
C GLY A 5 31.89 -69.28 -17.23
N CYS A 6 30.58 -69.53 -17.08
CA CYS A 6 29.57 -68.53 -17.40
C CYS A 6 29.61 -67.46 -16.29
N ASN A 7 30.19 -66.31 -16.59
CA ASN A 7 29.85 -65.08 -15.87
C ASN A 7 28.56 -64.55 -16.49
N THR A 8 27.45 -64.73 -15.78
CA THR A 8 26.28 -63.88 -15.95
C THR A 8 26.62 -62.51 -15.38
N THR A 9 26.89 -61.55 -16.27
CA THR A 9 26.93 -60.13 -15.93
C THR A 9 25.52 -59.73 -15.49
N THR A 10 25.31 -59.60 -14.19
CA THR A 10 24.25 -58.79 -13.62
C THR A 10 24.40 -57.39 -14.19
N ALA A 11 23.39 -56.92 -14.93
CA ALA A 11 23.24 -55.49 -15.18
C ALA A 11 23.12 -54.82 -13.81
N GLU A 12 24.12 -54.04 -13.45
CA GLU A 12 24.02 -53.10 -12.34
C GLU A 12 22.94 -52.11 -12.74
N ASP A 13 21.81 -52.21 -12.06
CA ASP A 13 20.76 -51.20 -12.03
C ASP A 13 21.42 -49.94 -11.46
N ASP A 14 21.75 -48.97 -12.31
CA ASP A 14 22.31 -47.68 -11.94
C ASP A 14 21.18 -46.86 -11.29
N SER A 15 20.75 -47.30 -10.11
CA SER A 15 19.69 -46.68 -9.32
C SER A 15 20.27 -45.53 -8.49
N SER A 16 21.07 -44.67 -9.11
CA SER A 16 21.47 -43.41 -8.50
C SER A 16 20.18 -42.57 -8.35
N PRO A 17 19.87 -42.04 -7.14
CA PRO A 17 18.67 -41.22 -6.96
C PRO A 17 18.71 -40.04 -7.92
N PRO A 18 17.56 -39.60 -8.46
CA PRO A 18 17.52 -38.45 -9.35
C PRO A 18 18.14 -37.23 -8.65
N PRO A 19 18.86 -36.38 -9.38
CA PRO A 19 19.48 -35.20 -8.80
C PRO A 19 18.42 -34.34 -8.08
N ALA A 20 18.77 -33.82 -6.91
CA ALA A 20 17.87 -33.05 -6.06
C ALA A 20 18.19 -31.57 -6.11
N HIS A 21 17.15 -30.75 -6.21
CA HIS A 21 17.25 -29.30 -6.03
C HIS A 21 17.42 -28.97 -4.55
N GLN A 22 18.11 -27.87 -4.25
CA GLN A 22 18.24 -27.33 -2.90
C GLN A 22 17.87 -25.85 -2.93
N THR A 23 16.93 -25.49 -2.07
CA THR A 23 16.44 -24.14 -1.86
C THR A 23 16.88 -23.62 -0.50
N SER A 24 16.94 -22.30 -0.37
CA SER A 24 17.24 -21.62 0.89
C SER A 24 16.36 -20.39 1.03
N LEU A 25 16.13 -19.96 2.28
CA LEU A 25 15.43 -18.70 2.53
C LEU A 25 16.29 -17.53 2.02
N PRO A 26 15.67 -16.48 1.49
CA PRO A 26 16.39 -15.29 1.08
C PRO A 26 17.19 -14.68 2.25
N GLY A 27 18.35 -14.07 1.95
CA GLY A 27 19.25 -13.56 3.00
C GLY A 27 18.71 -12.40 3.82
N GLU A 28 17.78 -11.63 3.26
CA GLU A 28 17.10 -10.49 3.90
C GLU A 28 15.57 -10.72 3.91
N PRO A 29 14.84 -10.27 4.95
CA PRO A 29 13.39 -10.42 5.04
C PRO A 29 12.61 -9.73 3.92
N VAL A 30 13.13 -8.62 3.38
CA VAL A 30 12.51 -7.90 2.26
C VAL A 30 13.57 -7.57 1.24
N GLN A 31 13.30 -7.86 -0.03
CA GLN A 31 14.19 -7.56 -1.15
C GLN A 31 13.40 -6.96 -2.30
N VAL A 32 13.97 -5.93 -2.93
CA VAL A 32 13.47 -5.38 -4.19
C VAL A 32 14.51 -5.70 -5.26
N LEU A 33 14.09 -6.45 -6.27
CA LEU A 33 14.93 -6.77 -7.42
C LEU A 33 14.60 -5.82 -8.56
N ASP A 34 15.62 -5.23 -9.16
CA ASP A 34 15.52 -4.30 -10.29
C ASP A 34 16.54 -4.67 -11.36
N GLY A 35 16.21 -4.42 -12.62
CA GLY A 35 17.04 -4.72 -13.77
C GLY A 35 16.24 -5.19 -14.99
N GLU A 36 16.97 -5.59 -16.03
CA GLU A 36 16.38 -6.18 -17.23
C GLU A 36 15.80 -7.58 -16.95
N PRO A 37 14.90 -8.12 -17.79
CA PRO A 37 14.22 -9.39 -17.53
C PRO A 37 15.14 -10.56 -17.17
N THR A 38 16.30 -10.65 -17.83
CA THR A 38 17.32 -11.67 -17.54
C THR A 38 17.93 -11.50 -16.15
N GLU A 39 18.22 -10.25 -15.75
CA GLU A 39 18.80 -9.94 -14.44
C GLU A 39 17.80 -10.21 -13.32
N LEU A 40 16.53 -9.86 -13.53
CA LEU A 40 15.43 -10.16 -12.62
C LEU A 40 15.25 -11.67 -12.41
N ALA A 41 15.22 -12.45 -13.49
CA ALA A 41 15.14 -13.91 -13.42
C ALA A 41 16.35 -14.50 -12.66
N LEU A 42 17.57 -14.01 -12.93
CA LEU A 42 18.77 -14.41 -12.19
C LEU A 42 18.68 -14.05 -10.71
N GLY A 43 18.18 -12.86 -10.37
CA GLY A 43 18.04 -12.39 -8.99
C GLY A 43 17.10 -13.29 -8.16
N VAL A 44 15.96 -13.68 -8.71
CA VAL A 44 15.01 -14.59 -8.03
C VAL A 44 15.63 -15.97 -7.81
N VAL A 45 16.33 -16.52 -8.81
CA VAL A 45 17.03 -17.80 -8.66
C VAL A 45 18.15 -17.71 -7.62
N GLY A 46 18.91 -16.62 -7.64
CA GLY A 46 19.97 -16.32 -6.67
C GLY A 46 19.44 -16.24 -5.23
N ALA A 47 18.22 -15.76 -5.05
CA ALA A 47 17.58 -15.63 -3.73
C ALA A 47 16.98 -16.95 -3.21
N LEU A 48 16.59 -17.87 -4.09
CA LEU A 48 15.80 -19.06 -3.71
C LEU A 48 16.54 -20.40 -3.84
N TYR A 49 17.53 -20.51 -4.72
CA TYR A 49 18.20 -21.77 -5.03
C TYR A 49 19.69 -21.75 -4.66
N ASP A 50 20.10 -22.73 -3.84
CA ASP A 50 21.51 -23.03 -3.57
C ASP A 50 22.08 -23.98 -4.62
N GLN A 51 21.26 -24.92 -5.10
CA GLN A 51 21.64 -25.93 -6.09
C GLN A 51 20.47 -26.28 -7.01
N ALA A 52 20.71 -26.27 -8.33
CA ALA A 52 19.73 -26.68 -9.33
C ALA A 52 20.41 -27.52 -10.42
N PRO A 53 20.46 -28.86 -10.27
CA PRO A 53 21.12 -29.72 -11.25
C PRO A 53 20.47 -29.69 -12.64
N ILE A 54 19.19 -29.34 -12.69
CA ILE A 54 18.40 -29.06 -13.89
C ILE A 54 17.92 -27.60 -13.83
N VAL A 55 18.01 -26.89 -14.95
CA VAL A 55 17.49 -25.53 -15.10
C VAL A 55 16.69 -25.45 -16.40
N VAL A 56 15.53 -24.81 -16.40
CA VAL A 56 14.78 -24.53 -17.62
C VAL A 56 15.24 -23.19 -18.20
N LEU A 57 15.52 -23.15 -19.51
CA LEU A 57 15.94 -21.95 -20.23
C LEU A 57 14.93 -21.61 -21.32
N ALA A 58 14.45 -20.37 -21.33
CA ALA A 58 13.66 -19.79 -22.42
C ALA A 58 14.35 -18.53 -22.96
N GLY A 59 14.22 -18.24 -24.25
CA GLY A 59 14.70 -17.01 -24.85
C GLY A 59 13.95 -15.80 -24.32
N ALA A 60 14.67 -14.77 -23.87
CA ALA A 60 14.06 -13.51 -23.42
C ALA A 60 13.21 -12.85 -24.55
N ASP A 61 13.52 -13.15 -25.80
CA ASP A 61 12.86 -12.63 -27.01
C ASP A 61 11.74 -13.54 -27.58
N GLN A 62 11.34 -14.60 -26.85
CA GLN A 62 10.37 -15.60 -27.31
C GLN A 62 9.14 -15.72 -26.37
N PRO A 63 8.31 -14.67 -26.24
CA PRO A 63 7.19 -14.65 -25.29
C PRO A 63 6.19 -15.80 -25.47
N ASP A 64 5.96 -16.24 -26.71
CA ASP A 64 5.06 -17.35 -27.03
C ASP A 64 5.48 -18.70 -26.41
N ARG A 65 6.70 -18.79 -25.88
CA ARG A 65 7.27 -20.02 -25.30
C ARG A 65 7.44 -19.94 -23.78
N HIS A 66 7.20 -18.78 -23.16
CA HIS A 66 7.38 -18.58 -21.71
C HIS A 66 6.39 -19.42 -20.90
N ALA A 67 5.13 -19.52 -21.33
CA ALA A 67 4.14 -20.37 -20.65
C ALA A 67 4.51 -21.86 -20.64
N ASP A 68 5.00 -22.39 -21.77
CA ASP A 68 5.45 -23.79 -21.86
C ASP A 68 6.69 -24.04 -20.99
N ALA A 69 7.62 -23.07 -20.96
CA ALA A 69 8.82 -23.13 -20.14
C ALA A 69 8.48 -23.08 -18.64
N ALA A 70 7.56 -22.19 -18.25
CA ALA A 70 7.07 -22.04 -16.88
C ALA A 70 6.42 -23.33 -16.39
N ALA A 71 5.52 -23.93 -17.18
CA ALA A 71 4.90 -25.20 -16.84
C ALA A 71 5.92 -26.32 -16.61
N ALA A 72 6.93 -26.44 -17.48
CA ALA A 72 7.98 -27.43 -17.30
C ALA A 72 8.88 -27.17 -16.09
N ALA A 73 9.15 -25.89 -15.76
CA ALA A 73 9.92 -25.52 -14.59
C ALA A 73 9.22 -25.96 -13.29
N VAL A 74 7.93 -25.67 -13.19
CA VAL A 74 7.08 -26.09 -12.06
C VAL A 74 7.00 -27.62 -11.98
N ASP A 75 6.74 -28.31 -13.09
CA ASP A 75 6.67 -29.78 -13.13
C ASP A 75 7.99 -30.45 -12.70
N LEU A 76 9.13 -29.82 -12.99
CA LEU A 76 10.45 -30.32 -12.64
C LEU A 76 10.93 -29.88 -11.24
N GLY A 77 10.23 -28.94 -10.58
CA GLY A 77 10.74 -28.28 -9.37
C GLY A 77 12.07 -27.56 -9.62
N ALA A 78 12.27 -27.04 -10.83
CA ALA A 78 13.51 -26.43 -11.30
C ALA A 78 13.30 -24.93 -11.58
N PRO A 79 14.33 -24.09 -11.43
CA PRO A 79 14.23 -22.67 -11.76
C PRO A 79 14.10 -22.44 -13.27
N LEU A 80 13.41 -21.37 -13.65
CA LEU A 80 13.32 -20.86 -15.01
C LEU A 80 14.20 -19.61 -15.16
N LEU A 81 15.20 -19.68 -16.03
CA LEU A 81 16.05 -18.55 -16.40
C LEU A 81 15.79 -18.11 -17.85
N LEU A 82 15.99 -16.82 -18.10
CA LEU A 82 15.87 -16.24 -19.44
C LEU A 82 17.25 -16.15 -20.10
N ALA A 83 17.34 -16.66 -21.33
CA ALA A 83 18.54 -16.60 -22.15
C ALA A 83 18.49 -15.37 -23.07
N PRO A 84 19.48 -14.45 -22.97
CA PRO A 84 19.59 -13.36 -23.93
C PRO A 84 20.01 -13.88 -25.33
N PRO A 85 19.72 -13.12 -26.40
CA PRO A 85 20.10 -13.51 -27.77
C PRO A 85 21.61 -13.65 -27.98
N GLU A 86 22.43 -12.96 -27.18
CA GLU A 86 23.88 -13.09 -27.18
C GLU A 86 24.36 -13.71 -25.86
N PRO A 87 25.46 -14.49 -25.86
CA PRO A 87 25.98 -15.09 -24.65
C PRO A 87 26.37 -14.03 -23.61
N ASP A 88 25.82 -14.17 -22.42
CA ASP A 88 26.08 -13.32 -21.27
C ASP A 88 26.84 -14.13 -20.20
N PRO A 89 27.98 -13.64 -19.68
CA PRO A 89 28.70 -14.30 -18.60
C PRO A 89 27.84 -14.53 -17.34
N SER A 90 26.92 -13.62 -16.99
CA SER A 90 26.16 -13.72 -15.74
C SER A 90 25.31 -14.99 -15.69
N LEU A 91 24.61 -15.32 -16.78
CA LEU A 91 23.83 -16.56 -16.86
C LEU A 91 24.74 -17.80 -16.77
N ARG A 92 25.94 -17.77 -17.36
CA ARG A 92 26.88 -18.90 -17.26
C ARG A 92 27.40 -19.07 -15.83
N GLU A 93 27.80 -17.97 -15.20
CA GLU A 93 28.29 -17.97 -13.81
C GLU A 93 27.23 -18.49 -12.85
N GLU A 94 25.95 -18.15 -13.09
CA GLU A 94 24.84 -18.65 -12.29
C GLU A 94 24.60 -20.16 -12.49
N LEU A 95 24.65 -20.66 -13.73
CA LEU A 95 24.56 -22.11 -13.96
C LEU A 95 25.69 -22.88 -13.27
N ASP A 96 26.91 -22.32 -13.26
CA ASP A 96 28.07 -22.88 -12.55
C ASP A 96 27.87 -22.84 -11.02
N ARG A 97 27.32 -21.73 -10.47
CA ARG A 97 26.97 -21.59 -9.03
C ARG A 97 25.97 -22.65 -8.60
N LEU A 98 24.92 -22.85 -9.41
CA LEU A 98 23.85 -23.82 -9.19
C LEU A 98 24.29 -25.28 -9.39
N GLN A 99 25.53 -25.51 -9.88
CA GLN A 99 26.05 -26.82 -10.23
C GLN A 99 25.16 -27.53 -11.26
N THR A 100 24.68 -26.76 -12.25
CA THR A 100 23.77 -27.24 -13.28
C THR A 100 24.47 -28.31 -14.13
N SER A 101 23.85 -29.49 -14.21
CA SER A 101 24.36 -30.60 -15.02
C SER A 101 23.73 -30.65 -16.41
N ARG A 102 22.53 -30.08 -16.55
CA ARG A 102 21.75 -30.09 -17.79
C ARG A 102 20.73 -28.95 -17.80
N VAL A 103 20.57 -28.34 -18.96
CA VAL A 103 19.53 -27.32 -19.21
C VAL A 103 18.42 -27.89 -20.07
N VAL A 104 17.17 -27.56 -19.75
CA VAL A 104 16.00 -27.87 -20.58
C VAL A 104 15.68 -26.62 -21.41
N VAL A 105 15.83 -26.69 -22.73
CA VAL A 105 15.69 -25.51 -23.60
C VAL A 105 14.29 -25.45 -24.23
N ALA A 106 13.55 -24.38 -23.96
CA ALA A 106 12.18 -24.19 -24.41
C ALA A 106 12.09 -23.80 -25.90
N ASP A 107 13.08 -23.11 -26.44
CA ASP A 107 13.02 -22.54 -27.78
C ASP A 107 14.38 -22.49 -28.49
N SER A 108 14.39 -21.93 -29.71
CA SER A 108 15.59 -21.82 -30.53
C SER A 108 16.63 -20.86 -29.99
N THR A 109 16.21 -19.76 -29.32
CA THR A 109 17.13 -18.80 -28.70
C THR A 109 17.86 -19.47 -27.54
N ALA A 110 17.12 -20.11 -26.63
CA ALA A 110 17.67 -20.87 -25.51
C ALA A 110 18.61 -22.00 -25.98
N ARG A 111 18.21 -22.75 -27.02
CA ARG A 111 19.04 -23.80 -27.62
C ARG A 111 20.35 -23.24 -28.19
N SER A 112 20.27 -22.15 -28.95
CA SER A 112 21.43 -21.51 -29.56
C SER A 112 22.37 -20.89 -28.53
N TRP A 113 21.82 -20.39 -27.41
CA TRP A 113 22.60 -19.95 -26.26
C TRP A 113 23.34 -21.12 -25.61
N ALA A 114 22.64 -22.22 -25.32
CA ALA A 114 23.22 -23.40 -24.67
C ALA A 114 24.34 -24.04 -25.51
N GLU A 115 24.15 -24.16 -26.83
CA GLU A 115 25.17 -24.67 -27.75
C GLU A 115 26.43 -23.80 -27.78
N ARG A 116 26.28 -22.46 -27.84
CA ARG A 116 27.42 -21.52 -27.81
C ARG A 116 28.15 -21.52 -26.46
N SER A 117 27.41 -21.76 -25.38
CA SER A 117 27.95 -21.85 -24.02
C SER A 117 28.47 -23.25 -23.66
N GLU A 118 28.42 -24.21 -24.58
CA GLU A 118 28.83 -25.61 -24.36
C GLU A 118 28.08 -26.30 -23.20
N GLN A 119 26.82 -25.92 -22.98
CA GLN A 119 25.96 -26.48 -21.93
C GLN A 119 25.20 -27.72 -22.44
N PRO A 120 25.16 -28.84 -21.68
CA PRO A 120 24.35 -30.00 -22.06
C PRO A 120 22.86 -29.65 -22.07
N ALA A 121 22.23 -29.66 -23.24
CA ALA A 121 20.84 -29.25 -23.42
C ALA A 121 19.92 -30.40 -23.82
N THR A 122 18.71 -30.43 -23.26
CA THR A 122 17.60 -31.29 -23.69
C THR A 122 16.44 -30.40 -24.15
N PRO A 123 15.89 -30.61 -25.36
CA PRO A 123 14.78 -29.79 -25.84
C PRO A 123 13.50 -30.07 -25.05
N LEU A 124 12.78 -29.00 -24.68
CA LEU A 124 11.42 -29.09 -24.16
C LEU A 124 10.53 -29.60 -25.30
N SER A 125 10.05 -30.84 -25.17
CA SER A 125 9.42 -31.58 -26.27
C SER A 125 8.04 -30.99 -26.63
N ALA A 126 8.03 -29.96 -27.47
CA ALA A 126 6.83 -29.38 -28.06
C ALA A 126 6.80 -29.50 -29.60
N ASP A 127 7.85 -30.07 -30.21
CA ASP A 127 7.92 -30.24 -31.65
C ASP A 127 7.50 -31.66 -32.03
N ALA A 128 6.37 -31.80 -32.74
CA ALA A 128 5.83 -33.08 -33.24
C ALA A 128 6.77 -33.82 -34.23
N THR A 129 7.99 -33.29 -34.43
CA THR A 129 9.06 -33.84 -35.26
C THR A 129 10.24 -34.39 -34.46
N ALA A 130 10.26 -34.25 -33.13
CA ALA A 130 11.26 -34.89 -32.27
C ALA A 130 11.05 -36.42 -32.24
N PRO A 131 12.12 -37.24 -32.32
CA PRO A 131 11.99 -38.68 -32.18
C PRO A 131 11.38 -39.03 -30.81
N PRO A 132 10.42 -39.97 -30.74
CA PRO A 132 9.76 -40.31 -29.48
C PRO A 132 10.77 -40.99 -28.55
N GLY A 133 11.08 -40.38 -27.40
CA GLY A 133 11.80 -41.08 -26.33
C GLY A 133 12.76 -40.29 -25.43
N GLU A 134 12.99 -38.99 -25.59
CA GLU A 134 13.67 -38.22 -24.53
C GLU A 134 12.63 -37.72 -23.53
N GLU A 135 12.34 -38.56 -22.53
CA GLU A 135 11.64 -38.13 -21.31
C GLU A 135 12.44 -37.00 -20.65
N LEU A 136 11.73 -36.01 -20.10
CA LEU A 136 12.37 -34.96 -19.29
C LEU A 136 13.20 -35.61 -18.17
N PRO A 137 14.35 -35.02 -17.80
CA PRO A 137 15.19 -35.57 -16.75
C PRO A 137 14.40 -35.69 -15.45
N ALA A 138 14.46 -36.86 -14.80
CA ALA A 138 13.87 -37.03 -13.48
C ALA A 138 14.64 -36.18 -12.45
N THR A 139 13.91 -35.44 -11.62
CA THR A 139 14.44 -34.59 -10.55
C THR A 139 13.75 -34.94 -9.23
N THR A 140 14.40 -34.57 -8.12
CA THR A 140 13.73 -34.47 -6.82
C THR A 140 13.53 -33.00 -6.50
N ALA A 141 12.29 -32.58 -6.34
CA ALA A 141 11.95 -31.21 -5.92
C ALA A 141 12.59 -30.88 -4.57
N ALA A 142 12.92 -29.61 -4.38
CA ALA A 142 13.47 -29.11 -3.11
C ALA A 142 12.41 -29.12 -1.99
N GLU A 143 12.85 -28.86 -0.76
CA GLU A 143 11.94 -28.58 0.34
C GLU A 143 11.19 -27.26 0.04
N PRO A 144 9.84 -27.23 0.15
CA PRO A 144 9.07 -26.04 -0.21
C PRO A 144 9.36 -24.88 0.73
N LEU A 145 9.27 -23.66 0.22
CA LEU A 145 9.48 -22.40 0.96
C LEU A 145 8.16 -21.66 1.22
N PRO A 146 7.24 -22.17 2.07
CA PRO A 146 5.95 -21.51 2.32
C PRO A 146 6.08 -20.19 3.09
N GLU A 147 7.28 -19.86 3.58
CA GLU A 147 7.61 -18.64 4.31
C GLU A 147 8.05 -17.50 3.38
N VAL A 148 8.09 -17.75 2.06
CA VAL A 148 8.49 -16.79 1.04
C VAL A 148 7.27 -16.38 0.19
N THR A 149 7.10 -15.08 0.02
CA THR A 149 6.17 -14.50 -0.95
C THR A 149 6.93 -13.74 -2.03
N LEU A 150 6.67 -14.06 -3.30
CA LEU A 150 7.09 -13.27 -4.45
C LEU A 150 5.96 -12.30 -4.84
N LEU A 151 6.22 -10.99 -4.74
CA LEU A 151 5.34 -9.93 -5.22
C LEU A 151 5.74 -9.50 -6.64
N LEU A 152 4.78 -9.58 -7.55
CA LEU A 152 4.94 -9.21 -8.94
C LEU A 152 4.09 -7.99 -9.25
N HIS A 153 4.70 -6.94 -9.82
CA HIS A 153 3.94 -5.81 -10.34
C HIS A 153 3.47 -6.12 -11.77
N ALA A 154 2.20 -5.91 -12.07
CA ALA A 154 1.61 -6.26 -13.36
C ALA A 154 2.21 -5.51 -14.54
N GLU A 155 2.73 -4.29 -14.31
CA GLU A 155 3.42 -3.51 -15.36
C GLU A 155 4.89 -3.94 -15.58
N THR A 156 5.45 -4.78 -14.72
CA THR A 156 6.77 -5.38 -14.96
C THR A 156 6.72 -6.24 -16.23
N GLU A 157 7.82 -6.30 -16.99
CA GLU A 157 7.85 -7.03 -18.25
C GLU A 157 7.38 -8.49 -18.09
N SER A 158 6.43 -8.91 -18.93
CA SER A 158 5.78 -10.23 -18.86
C SER A 158 6.78 -11.38 -18.77
N ALA A 159 7.88 -11.31 -19.53
CA ALA A 159 8.92 -12.35 -19.53
C ALA A 159 9.56 -12.52 -18.15
N ALA A 160 9.86 -11.42 -17.46
CA ALA A 160 10.45 -11.42 -16.13
C ALA A 160 9.45 -11.98 -15.10
N ASN A 161 8.19 -11.53 -15.16
CA ASN A 161 7.12 -12.02 -14.30
C ASN A 161 6.90 -13.52 -14.48
N ASP A 162 6.85 -14.03 -15.71
CA ASP A 162 6.65 -15.45 -16.01
C ASP A 162 7.82 -16.31 -15.47
N ALA A 163 9.06 -15.88 -15.69
CA ALA A 163 10.25 -16.59 -15.21
C ALA A 163 10.36 -16.59 -13.67
N ALA A 164 10.10 -15.45 -13.05
CA ALA A 164 10.12 -15.29 -11.61
C ALA A 164 9.00 -16.10 -10.93
N ALA A 165 7.76 -16.01 -11.44
CA ALA A 165 6.62 -16.78 -10.94
C ALA A 165 6.89 -18.28 -10.99
N ALA A 166 7.31 -18.81 -12.15
CA ALA A 166 7.60 -20.23 -12.31
C ALA A 166 8.71 -20.71 -11.36
N THR A 167 9.75 -19.89 -11.17
CA THR A 167 10.86 -20.20 -10.25
C THR A 167 10.40 -20.25 -8.80
N ALA A 168 9.59 -19.28 -8.36
CA ALA A 168 9.05 -19.23 -7.01
C ALA A 168 8.06 -20.38 -6.76
N GLU A 169 7.16 -20.66 -7.70
CA GLU A 169 6.22 -21.79 -7.63
C GLU A 169 6.97 -23.14 -7.57
N ALA A 170 8.01 -23.32 -8.39
CA ALA A 170 8.87 -24.51 -8.36
C ALA A 170 9.59 -24.68 -7.01
N ALA A 171 9.91 -23.58 -6.32
CA ALA A 171 10.48 -23.58 -4.97
C ALA A 171 9.41 -23.74 -3.86
N GLY A 172 8.12 -23.82 -4.21
CA GLY A 172 7.02 -23.90 -3.26
C GLY A 172 6.74 -22.60 -2.50
N ALA A 173 7.17 -21.45 -3.03
CA ALA A 173 6.86 -20.13 -2.51
C ALA A 173 5.49 -19.62 -3.01
N GLN A 174 4.88 -18.69 -2.28
CA GLN A 174 3.65 -18.03 -2.68
C GLN A 174 3.94 -16.96 -3.73
N VAL A 175 3.13 -16.87 -4.78
CA VAL A 175 3.22 -15.79 -5.78
C VAL A 175 1.97 -14.93 -5.70
N VAL A 176 2.16 -13.62 -5.62
CA VAL A 176 1.09 -12.62 -5.57
C VAL A 176 1.37 -11.55 -6.62
N THR A 177 0.40 -11.29 -7.49
CA THR A 177 0.47 -10.23 -8.50
C THR A 177 -0.38 -9.04 -8.06
N THR A 178 0.13 -7.84 -8.29
CA THR A 178 -0.51 -6.57 -7.93
C THR A 178 -0.48 -5.59 -9.09
N ASP A 179 -1.55 -4.81 -9.25
CA ASP A 179 -1.59 -3.68 -10.18
C ASP A 179 -1.06 -2.38 -9.54
N SER A 180 -0.81 -2.41 -8.23
CA SER A 180 -0.28 -1.29 -7.44
C SER A 180 1.14 -1.58 -6.96
N ALA A 181 2.03 -0.61 -7.11
CA ALA A 181 3.37 -0.63 -6.52
C ALA A 181 3.37 -0.44 -4.99
N ASP A 182 2.26 0.05 -4.42
CA ASP A 182 2.03 0.09 -2.97
C ASP A 182 1.09 -1.07 -2.58
N PRO A 183 1.57 -2.08 -1.84
CA PRO A 183 0.77 -3.21 -1.37
C PRO A 183 -0.48 -2.81 -0.55
N ARG A 184 -0.45 -1.66 0.12
CA ARG A 184 -1.57 -1.14 0.94
C ARG A 184 -2.75 -0.67 0.08
N GLY A 185 -2.53 -0.49 -1.21
CA GLY A 185 -3.53 -0.07 -2.19
C GLY A 185 -4.28 -1.23 -2.86
N ASP A 186 -3.85 -2.48 -2.67
CA ASP A 186 -4.45 -3.66 -3.32
C ASP A 186 -5.05 -4.62 -2.27
N PRO A 187 -6.38 -4.71 -2.16
CA PRO A 187 -7.05 -5.61 -1.21
C PRO A 187 -6.69 -7.09 -1.39
N ALA A 188 -6.36 -7.54 -2.62
CA ALA A 188 -5.96 -8.91 -2.86
C ALA A 188 -4.57 -9.20 -2.28
N VAL A 189 -3.66 -8.22 -2.35
CA VAL A 189 -2.34 -8.30 -1.72
C VAL A 189 -2.46 -8.28 -0.20
N ILE A 190 -3.27 -7.38 0.37
CA ILE A 190 -3.52 -7.30 1.81
C ILE A 190 -4.07 -8.64 2.34
N ALA A 191 -5.08 -9.20 1.68
CA ALA A 191 -5.64 -10.50 2.05
C ALA A 191 -4.58 -11.62 1.95
N ALA A 192 -3.82 -11.65 0.84
CA ALA A 192 -2.78 -12.66 0.64
C ALA A 192 -1.67 -12.59 1.69
N LEU A 193 -1.24 -11.39 2.09
CA LEU A 193 -0.16 -11.20 3.08
C LEU A 193 -0.64 -11.43 4.51
N SER A 194 -1.83 -10.95 4.89
CA SER A 194 -2.37 -11.13 6.24
C SER A 194 -2.76 -12.57 6.58
N GLU A 195 -3.09 -13.38 5.57
CA GLU A 195 -3.33 -14.82 5.70
C GLU A 195 -2.05 -15.66 5.59
N SER A 196 -0.95 -15.06 5.12
CA SER A 196 0.32 -15.74 4.91
C SER A 196 1.15 -15.85 6.20
N SER A 197 1.95 -16.91 6.29
CA SER A 197 3.02 -17.03 7.28
C SER A 197 4.36 -16.53 6.74
N ALA A 198 4.34 -15.71 5.69
CA ALA A 198 5.55 -15.19 5.05
C ALA A 198 6.41 -14.41 6.05
N SER A 199 7.68 -14.78 6.11
CA SER A 199 8.73 -14.03 6.82
C SER A 199 9.70 -13.36 5.85
N HIS A 200 9.64 -13.73 4.57
CA HIS A 200 10.48 -13.19 3.51
C HIS A 200 9.62 -12.78 2.32
N VAL A 201 9.86 -11.58 1.79
CA VAL A 201 9.19 -11.05 0.60
C VAL A 201 10.23 -10.62 -0.43
N ILE A 202 10.08 -11.12 -1.66
CA ILE A 202 10.84 -10.67 -2.82
C ILE A 202 9.88 -9.89 -3.70
N ALA A 203 10.16 -8.62 -3.96
CA ALA A 203 9.37 -7.78 -4.85
C ALA A 203 10.13 -7.57 -6.18
N LEU A 204 9.43 -7.79 -7.30
CA LEU A 204 10.01 -7.75 -8.64
C LEU A 204 9.70 -6.43 -9.37
N GLY A 205 10.72 -5.58 -9.50
CA GLY A 205 10.68 -4.32 -10.22
C GLY A 205 10.94 -3.09 -9.34
N ALA A 206 11.59 -2.07 -9.91
CA ALA A 206 11.89 -0.81 -9.21
C ALA A 206 10.65 -0.03 -8.73
N SER A 207 9.46 -0.29 -9.28
CA SER A 207 8.24 0.45 -8.93
C SER A 207 7.89 0.35 -7.44
N PHE A 208 8.25 -0.76 -6.79
CA PHE A 208 8.04 -0.96 -5.34
C PHE A 208 8.85 -0.01 -4.45
N GLY A 209 9.81 0.72 -5.01
CA GLY A 209 10.58 1.74 -4.29
C GLY A 209 11.70 1.17 -3.41
N PRO A 210 12.25 1.98 -2.49
CA PRO A 210 13.29 1.56 -1.56
C PRO A 210 12.84 0.41 -0.64
N VAL A 211 13.76 -0.49 -0.29
CA VAL A 211 13.48 -1.67 0.53
C VAL A 211 12.91 -1.31 1.89
N GLU A 212 13.40 -0.24 2.52
CA GLU A 212 12.94 0.22 3.83
C GLU A 212 11.48 0.68 3.79
N GLN A 213 11.10 1.44 2.75
CA GLN A 213 9.73 1.88 2.54
C GLN A 213 8.81 0.69 2.25
N LEU A 214 9.23 -0.22 1.36
CA LEU A 214 8.44 -1.42 1.08
C LEU A 214 8.26 -2.28 2.34
N ALA A 215 9.29 -2.44 3.17
CA ALA A 215 9.19 -3.21 4.40
C ALA A 215 8.14 -2.64 5.37
N GLN A 216 8.07 -1.31 5.51
CA GLN A 216 7.01 -0.66 6.29
C GLN A 216 5.63 -0.90 5.68
N ARG A 217 5.47 -0.72 4.36
CA ARG A 217 4.19 -0.98 3.66
C ARG A 217 3.72 -2.41 3.82
N LEU A 218 4.64 -3.38 3.72
CA LEU A 218 4.34 -4.80 3.91
C LEU A 218 3.96 -5.11 5.37
N ALA A 219 4.59 -4.46 6.34
CA ALA A 219 4.22 -4.64 7.75
C ALA A 219 2.79 -4.16 8.01
N VAL A 220 2.37 -3.04 7.40
CA VAL A 220 0.98 -2.57 7.45
C VAL A 220 0.05 -3.55 6.71
N ALA A 221 0.38 -3.97 5.49
CA ALA A 221 -0.42 -4.92 4.70
C ALA A 221 -0.63 -6.26 5.42
N ALA A 222 0.40 -6.77 6.10
CA ALA A 222 0.33 -8.01 6.86
C ALA A 222 -0.61 -7.94 8.08
N THR A 223 -0.97 -6.75 8.56
CA THR A 223 -1.96 -6.63 9.65
C THR A 223 -3.36 -7.06 9.20
N GLY A 224 -3.68 -6.95 7.91
CA GLY A 224 -5.03 -7.15 7.37
C GLY A 224 -6.07 -6.17 7.90
N VAL A 225 -5.67 -5.15 8.67
CA VAL A 225 -6.57 -4.13 9.20
C VAL A 225 -6.84 -3.13 8.10
N GLU A 226 -8.10 -3.01 7.69
CA GLU A 226 -8.52 -2.08 6.65
C GLU A 226 -9.26 -0.86 7.22
N LEU A 227 -9.18 0.24 6.48
CA LEU A 227 -9.96 1.43 6.71
C LEU A 227 -11.44 1.20 6.35
N PRO A 228 -12.37 1.96 6.91
CA PRO A 228 -13.73 2.05 6.38
C PRO A 228 -13.74 2.28 4.86
N GLY A 229 -14.54 1.50 4.14
CA GLY A 229 -14.54 1.49 2.66
C GLY A 229 -13.49 0.58 2.02
N GLY A 230 -12.65 -0.10 2.81
CA GLY A 230 -11.69 -1.13 2.35
C GLY A 230 -10.30 -0.58 2.02
N GLY A 231 -9.29 -1.45 2.06
CA GLY A 231 -7.88 -1.08 1.82
C GLY A 231 -7.23 -0.28 2.96
N GLN A 232 -5.98 0.14 2.77
CA GLN A 232 -5.16 0.73 3.84
C GLN A 232 -4.61 2.14 3.56
N LEU A 233 -4.88 2.68 2.37
CA LEU A 233 -4.62 4.08 2.03
C LEU A 233 -5.89 4.90 2.25
N VAL A 234 -5.77 6.18 2.61
CA VAL A 234 -6.95 7.05 2.78
C VAL A 234 -7.54 7.40 1.42
N PHE A 235 -6.68 7.86 0.51
CA PHE A 235 -7.03 8.27 -0.85
C PHE A 235 -5.95 7.83 -1.83
N PRO A 236 -6.29 7.57 -3.11
CA PRO A 236 -7.65 7.52 -3.66
C PRO A 236 -8.43 6.28 -3.17
N GLY A 237 -9.67 6.10 -3.64
CA GLY A 237 -10.45 4.88 -3.38
C GLY A 237 -11.64 5.05 -2.43
N ARG A 238 -11.92 6.27 -1.96
CA ARG A 238 -13.17 6.61 -1.25
C ARG A 238 -13.46 8.10 -1.27
N LEU A 239 -14.70 8.42 -0.94
CA LEU A 239 -15.19 9.76 -0.61
C LEU A 239 -15.66 9.77 0.84
N LEU A 240 -15.08 10.64 1.66
CA LEU A 240 -15.50 10.81 3.07
C LEU A 240 -16.59 11.87 3.15
N ILE A 241 -17.75 11.53 3.71
CA ILE A 241 -18.85 12.47 3.95
C ILE A 241 -19.08 12.59 5.45
N ALA A 242 -18.78 13.76 5.99
CA ALA A 242 -18.74 13.99 7.42
C ALA A 242 -19.90 14.84 7.95
N LEU A 243 -20.34 14.52 9.15
CA LEU A 243 -21.15 15.42 9.98
C LEU A 243 -20.23 16.07 11.02
N TYR A 244 -20.19 17.39 11.04
CA TYR A 244 -19.29 18.18 11.88
C TYR A 244 -19.94 18.58 13.20
N GLY A 245 -19.20 18.49 14.31
CA GLY A 245 -19.50 19.25 15.51
C GLY A 245 -19.07 18.64 16.84
N HIS A 246 -19.55 19.22 17.95
CA HIS A 246 -19.24 18.74 19.31
C HIS A 246 -20.41 17.96 19.95
N PRO A 247 -20.20 16.72 20.42
CA PRO A 247 -21.20 15.93 21.14
C PRO A 247 -21.95 16.70 22.25
N GLY A 248 -23.25 16.89 22.06
CA GLY A 248 -24.12 17.49 23.07
C GLY A 248 -24.10 19.02 23.12
N ASP A 249 -23.41 19.69 22.20
CA ASP A 249 -23.50 21.14 22.02
C ASP A 249 -24.14 21.49 20.67
N THR A 250 -25.40 21.93 20.71
CA THR A 250 -26.19 22.31 19.53
C THR A 250 -25.66 23.56 18.83
N ALA A 251 -24.76 24.34 19.47
CA ALA A 251 -24.20 25.55 18.89
C ALA A 251 -22.88 25.30 18.15
N LEU A 252 -22.34 24.09 18.24
CA LEU A 252 -21.03 23.72 17.70
C LEU A 252 -21.15 22.67 16.59
N GLY A 253 -22.15 22.82 15.71
CA GLY A 253 -22.32 22.03 14.48
C GLY A 253 -23.39 20.94 14.53
N ALA A 254 -23.85 20.55 13.35
CA ALA A 254 -24.94 19.60 13.13
C ALA A 254 -24.79 18.24 13.86
N LEU A 255 -23.57 17.76 14.15
CA LEU A 255 -23.34 16.52 14.90
C LEU A 255 -23.87 16.62 16.34
N GLY A 256 -23.68 17.77 16.99
CA GLY A 256 -24.01 18.01 18.39
C GLY A 256 -25.49 18.21 18.67
N GLU A 257 -26.31 18.37 17.62
CA GLU A 257 -27.74 18.67 17.72
C GLU A 257 -28.60 17.50 18.21
N GLN A 258 -28.02 16.29 18.24
CA GLN A 258 -28.73 15.06 18.59
C GLN A 258 -27.88 14.10 19.45
N PRO A 259 -28.51 13.15 20.16
CA PRO A 259 -27.81 12.05 20.82
C PRO A 259 -27.01 11.18 19.85
N MET A 260 -25.97 10.49 20.35
CA MET A 260 -25.04 9.65 19.56
C MET A 260 -25.70 8.73 18.53
N THR A 261 -26.70 7.94 18.91
CA THR A 261 -27.37 7.01 17.98
C THR A 261 -28.04 7.75 16.82
N GLU A 262 -28.63 8.91 17.10
CA GLU A 262 -29.28 9.75 16.08
C GLU A 262 -28.24 10.49 15.24
N ALA A 263 -27.10 10.88 15.83
CA ALA A 263 -25.98 11.48 15.10
C ALA A 263 -25.39 10.49 14.08
N LEU A 264 -25.09 9.25 14.50
CA LEU A 264 -24.61 8.19 13.60
C LEU A 264 -25.61 7.94 12.46
N ALA A 265 -26.89 7.82 12.78
CA ALA A 265 -27.93 7.64 11.76
C ALA A 265 -27.98 8.81 10.77
N ARG A 266 -27.94 10.06 11.26
CA ARG A 266 -27.92 11.27 10.41
C ARG A 266 -26.67 11.31 9.54
N THR A 267 -25.50 10.98 10.06
CA THR A 267 -24.25 10.91 9.28
C THR A 267 -24.37 9.88 8.15
N ALA A 268 -24.91 8.69 8.42
CA ALA A 268 -25.15 7.68 7.39
C ALA A 268 -26.18 8.16 6.34
N GLU A 269 -27.25 8.84 6.76
CA GLU A 269 -28.27 9.40 5.86
C GLU A 269 -27.67 10.42 4.89
N VAL A 270 -26.83 11.35 5.39
CA VAL A 270 -26.16 12.36 4.56
C VAL A 270 -25.18 11.71 3.58
N ALA A 271 -24.39 10.74 4.04
CA ALA A 271 -23.47 9.99 3.19
C ALA A 271 -24.19 9.22 2.07
N ALA A 272 -25.34 8.61 2.37
CA ALA A 272 -26.13 7.86 1.39
C ALA A 272 -26.61 8.71 0.19
N GLU A 273 -26.71 10.03 0.34
CA GLU A 273 -27.06 10.94 -0.77
C GLU A 273 -25.98 10.99 -1.86
N TYR A 274 -24.73 10.62 -1.53
CA TYR A 274 -23.60 10.63 -2.45
C TYR A 274 -23.35 9.29 -3.15
N GLU A 275 -23.84 8.16 -2.61
CA GLU A 275 -23.52 6.80 -3.10
C GLU A 275 -23.84 6.58 -4.58
N SER A 276 -24.87 7.24 -5.11
CA SER A 276 -25.26 7.12 -6.52
C SER A 276 -24.60 8.14 -7.45
N LEU A 277 -23.79 9.04 -6.89
CA LEU A 277 -23.18 10.17 -7.59
C LEU A 277 -21.70 9.95 -7.89
N VAL A 278 -21.06 9.00 -7.22
CA VAL A 278 -19.65 8.65 -7.40
C VAL A 278 -19.48 7.14 -7.56
N ASP A 279 -18.38 6.72 -8.20
CA ASP A 279 -18.06 5.30 -8.39
C ASP A 279 -17.29 4.73 -7.17
N GLU A 280 -16.57 5.59 -6.44
CA GLU A 280 -15.83 5.20 -5.25
C GLU A 280 -16.76 4.95 -4.03
N PRO A 281 -16.38 4.04 -3.12
CA PRO A 281 -17.04 3.88 -1.83
C PRO A 281 -17.23 5.22 -1.10
N VAL A 282 -18.47 5.49 -0.69
CA VAL A 282 -18.79 6.62 0.19
C VAL A 282 -18.75 6.15 1.63
N VAL A 283 -17.95 6.83 2.45
CA VAL A 283 -17.73 6.47 3.85
C VAL A 283 -18.32 7.57 4.75
N PRO A 284 -19.37 7.26 5.54
CA PRO A 284 -19.87 8.19 6.54
C PRO A 284 -18.79 8.48 7.58
N THR A 285 -18.67 9.74 7.99
CA THR A 285 -17.56 10.19 8.85
C THR A 285 -18.07 11.10 9.97
N LEU A 286 -17.52 10.98 11.17
CA LEU A 286 -17.75 11.95 12.24
C LEU A 286 -16.57 12.89 12.33
N GLU A 287 -16.80 14.19 12.18
CA GLU A 287 -15.77 15.19 12.46
C GLU A 287 -16.09 15.84 13.81
N ILE A 288 -15.36 15.42 14.85
CA ILE A 288 -15.67 15.72 16.25
C ILE A 288 -14.75 16.82 16.76
N ILE A 289 -15.33 17.97 17.10
CA ILE A 289 -14.60 19.03 17.82
C ILE A 289 -14.20 18.48 19.18
N THR A 290 -12.92 18.23 19.32
CA THR A 290 -12.31 17.47 20.41
C THR A 290 -11.73 18.42 21.45
N THR A 291 -11.09 19.50 21.00
CA THR A 291 -10.75 20.66 21.80
C THR A 291 -11.49 21.88 21.29
N ILE A 292 -12.04 22.70 22.20
CA ILE A 292 -12.92 23.82 21.88
C ILE A 292 -12.25 25.12 22.31
N ALA A 293 -12.07 26.04 21.38
CA ALA A 293 -11.56 27.37 21.68
C ALA A 293 -12.52 28.15 22.59
N SER A 294 -11.97 28.85 23.58
CA SER A 294 -12.75 29.49 24.65
C SER A 294 -12.39 30.96 24.83
N ALA A 295 -13.41 31.79 25.07
CA ALA A 295 -13.20 33.20 25.39
C ALA A 295 -12.60 33.44 26.79
N SER A 296 -12.60 32.42 27.65
CA SER A 296 -12.03 32.48 29.02
C SER A 296 -10.93 31.44 29.19
N PRO A 297 -9.90 31.73 30.01
CA PRO A 297 -8.84 30.76 30.25
C PRO A 297 -9.46 29.51 30.91
N GLY A 298 -9.28 28.36 30.26
CA GLY A 298 -9.61 27.05 30.82
C GLY A 298 -8.70 26.66 31.99
N PRO A 299 -8.83 25.43 32.52
CA PRO A 299 -7.98 24.95 33.62
C PRO A 299 -6.46 25.06 33.34
N GLU A 300 -6.07 24.89 32.09
CA GLU A 300 -4.69 24.92 31.57
C GLU A 300 -4.23 26.35 31.23
N GLY A 301 -5.17 27.31 31.19
CA GLY A 301 -4.90 28.71 30.92
C GLY A 301 -4.63 29.07 29.46
N ASP A 302 -4.67 28.09 28.56
CA ASP A 302 -4.43 28.25 27.12
C ASP A 302 -5.69 28.56 26.31
N TYR A 303 -6.83 28.80 26.98
CA TYR A 303 -8.09 29.14 26.33
C TYR A 303 -8.62 28.03 25.40
N SER A 304 -8.29 26.77 25.65
CA SER A 304 -8.87 25.61 24.97
C SER A 304 -9.48 24.64 25.99
N LEU A 305 -10.75 24.31 25.82
CA LEU A 305 -11.48 23.34 26.64
C LEU A 305 -11.36 21.96 25.99
N ARG A 306 -10.81 21.00 26.73
CA ARG A 306 -10.55 19.64 26.24
C ARG A 306 -11.69 18.69 26.59
N THR A 307 -12.09 17.87 25.64
CA THR A 307 -12.94 16.71 25.89
C THR A 307 -12.06 15.55 26.31
N PRO A 308 -12.20 14.98 27.52
CA PRO A 308 -11.36 13.85 27.92
C PRO A 308 -11.48 12.66 26.94
N PRO A 309 -10.38 11.98 26.58
CA PRO A 309 -10.41 10.85 25.64
C PRO A 309 -11.45 9.77 25.99
N GLU A 310 -11.71 9.54 27.28
CA GLU A 310 -12.68 8.55 27.76
C GLU A 310 -14.13 8.90 27.41
N GLN A 311 -14.42 10.18 27.14
CA GLN A 311 -15.73 10.63 26.67
C GLN A 311 -15.88 10.49 25.15
N LEU A 312 -14.77 10.50 24.41
CA LEU A 312 -14.73 10.32 22.96
C LEU A 312 -14.70 8.84 22.56
N ARG A 313 -14.08 7.98 23.37
CA ARG A 313 -13.96 6.54 23.11
C ARG A 313 -15.30 5.87 22.72
N PRO A 314 -16.43 6.11 23.41
CA PRO A 314 -17.71 5.53 23.00
C PRO A 314 -18.20 5.96 21.61
N TRP A 315 -17.88 7.17 21.17
CA TRP A 315 -18.20 7.64 19.82
C TRP A 315 -17.34 6.94 18.77
N ILE A 316 -16.05 6.79 19.04
CA ILE A 316 -15.09 6.11 18.15
C ILE A 316 -15.43 4.64 17.99
N ASP A 317 -15.75 3.94 19.09
CA ASP A 317 -16.14 2.53 19.05
C ASP A 317 -17.46 2.32 18.30
N ALA A 318 -18.42 3.24 18.48
CA ALA A 318 -19.70 3.18 17.77
C ALA A 318 -19.54 3.48 16.27
N ALA A 319 -18.70 4.44 15.91
CA ALA A 319 -18.34 4.71 14.52
C ALA A 319 -17.66 3.48 13.87
N ALA A 320 -16.72 2.83 14.56
CA ALA A 320 -16.07 1.61 14.07
C ALA A 320 -17.07 0.50 13.76
N ALA A 321 -18.04 0.29 14.67
CA ALA A 321 -19.05 -0.76 14.55
C ALA A 321 -19.99 -0.55 13.34
N GLU A 322 -20.17 0.70 12.91
CA GLU A 322 -21.00 1.07 11.76
C GLU A 322 -20.17 1.33 10.49
N GLY A 323 -18.86 1.03 10.50
CA GLY A 323 -17.98 1.23 9.35
C GLY A 323 -17.81 2.71 8.98
N MET A 324 -17.77 3.59 9.98
CA MET A 324 -17.56 5.03 9.82
C MET A 324 -16.12 5.43 10.15
N TYR A 325 -15.65 6.49 9.50
CA TYR A 325 -14.40 7.14 9.86
C TYR A 325 -14.64 8.21 10.94
N VAL A 326 -13.61 8.57 11.70
CA VAL A 326 -13.66 9.67 12.68
C VAL A 326 -12.48 10.60 12.45
N VAL A 327 -12.72 11.90 12.55
CA VAL A 327 -11.68 12.93 12.56
C VAL A 327 -11.78 13.70 13.86
N LEU A 328 -10.68 13.76 14.61
CA LEU A 328 -10.59 14.56 15.83
C LEU A 328 -10.17 15.98 15.46
N ASP A 329 -11.04 16.95 15.68
CA ASP A 329 -10.79 18.35 15.34
C ASP A 329 -10.25 19.14 16.55
N LEU A 330 -9.11 19.80 16.36
CA LEU A 330 -8.41 20.54 17.39
C LEU A 330 -8.55 22.06 17.20
N GLN A 331 -9.06 22.72 18.24
CA GLN A 331 -9.07 24.17 18.39
C GLN A 331 -8.15 24.57 19.56
N PRO A 332 -6.86 24.87 19.29
CA PRO A 332 -5.82 24.81 20.31
C PRO A 332 -5.74 26.04 21.21
N GLY A 333 -6.44 27.12 20.88
CA GLY A 333 -6.33 28.37 21.61
C GLY A 333 -4.89 28.90 21.57
N HIS A 334 -4.27 29.04 22.74
CA HIS A 334 -2.91 29.57 22.92
C HIS A 334 -1.81 28.51 22.98
N THR A 335 -2.14 27.21 23.01
CA THR A 335 -1.13 26.14 22.92
C THR A 335 -0.84 25.78 21.46
N ASP A 336 0.24 25.04 21.22
CA ASP A 336 0.53 24.44 19.92
C ASP A 336 -0.30 23.18 19.66
N PHE A 337 -0.47 22.85 18.38
CA PHE A 337 -1.24 21.69 17.94
C PHE A 337 -0.63 20.36 18.38
N LEU A 338 0.70 20.21 18.32
CA LEU A 338 1.36 18.95 18.67
C LEU A 338 1.09 18.57 20.12
N THR A 339 1.20 19.53 21.03
CA THR A 339 0.88 19.34 22.45
C THR A 339 -0.53 18.82 22.65
N GLN A 340 -1.53 19.36 21.93
CA GLN A 340 -2.91 18.86 22.04
C GLN A 340 -3.11 17.51 21.36
N ALA A 341 -2.52 17.29 20.19
CA ALA A 341 -2.66 16.03 19.46
C ALA A 341 -2.17 14.84 20.31
N GLN A 342 -1.06 15.02 21.05
CA GLN A 342 -0.52 14.03 21.97
C GLN A 342 -1.44 13.69 23.15
N GLU A 343 -2.37 14.58 23.53
CA GLU A 343 -3.38 14.27 24.56
C GLU A 343 -4.39 13.21 24.07
N TYR A 344 -4.51 13.02 22.76
CA TYR A 344 -5.42 12.08 22.10
C TYR A 344 -4.70 10.92 21.40
N GLU A 345 -3.41 10.71 21.70
CA GLU A 345 -2.58 9.65 21.11
C GLU A 345 -3.28 8.27 21.17
N GLU A 346 -3.85 7.90 22.32
CA GLU A 346 -4.57 6.63 22.49
C GLU A 346 -5.69 6.45 21.45
N LEU A 347 -6.43 7.52 21.15
CA LEU A 347 -7.52 7.48 20.15
C LEU A 347 -6.97 7.48 18.72
N LEU A 348 -5.87 8.18 18.47
CA LEU A 348 -5.21 8.22 17.16
C LEU A 348 -4.53 6.88 16.80
N THR A 349 -4.28 6.00 17.77
CA THR A 349 -3.87 4.61 17.48
C THR A 349 -4.98 3.72 16.91
N GLU A 350 -6.25 4.16 16.90
CA GLU A 350 -7.35 3.42 16.28
C GLU A 350 -7.33 3.61 14.75
N PRO A 351 -7.38 2.54 13.93
CA PRO A 351 -7.17 2.62 12.47
C PRO A 351 -8.07 3.63 11.74
N HIS A 352 -9.33 3.74 12.14
CA HIS A 352 -10.36 4.58 11.51
C HIS A 352 -10.44 6.01 12.08
N VAL A 353 -9.40 6.47 12.79
CA VAL A 353 -9.35 7.81 13.39
C VAL A 353 -8.23 8.65 12.76
N GLY A 354 -8.59 9.79 12.19
CA GLY A 354 -7.70 10.85 11.69
C GLY A 354 -7.75 12.11 12.56
N LEU A 355 -7.05 13.15 12.13
CA LEU A 355 -6.85 14.40 12.87
C LEU A 355 -7.18 15.61 11.99
N ALA A 356 -7.84 16.63 12.53
CA ALA A 356 -8.01 17.93 11.91
C ALA A 356 -7.38 19.00 12.78
N LEU A 357 -6.66 19.92 12.13
CA LEU A 357 -6.13 21.12 12.74
C LEU A 357 -7.01 22.28 12.30
N ASP A 358 -7.44 23.10 13.24
CA ASP A 358 -8.21 24.31 12.96
C ASP A 358 -7.40 25.59 13.27
N PRO A 359 -6.58 26.07 12.32
CA PRO A 359 -5.70 27.22 12.52
C PRO A 359 -6.41 28.52 12.90
N GLU A 360 -7.71 28.68 12.61
CA GLU A 360 -8.42 29.91 13.00
C GLU A 360 -8.45 30.10 14.52
N TRP A 361 -8.31 29.00 15.26
CA TRP A 361 -8.27 28.99 16.72
C TRP A 361 -6.87 28.95 17.30
N ARG A 362 -5.82 28.95 16.45
CA ARG A 362 -4.43 29.03 16.88
C ARG A 362 -4.01 30.48 17.09
N LEU A 363 -4.23 30.99 18.29
CA LEU A 363 -4.00 32.40 18.64
C LEU A 363 -2.66 32.62 19.36
N ALA A 364 -1.99 33.73 19.05
CA ALA A 364 -0.84 34.19 19.81
C ALA A 364 -1.27 34.67 21.22
N PRO A 365 -0.36 34.70 22.21
CA PRO A 365 -0.70 34.98 23.61
C PRO A 365 -1.42 36.31 23.88
N ASP A 366 -1.25 37.32 23.01
CA ASP A 366 -1.90 38.63 23.12
C ASP A 366 -3.19 38.77 22.30
N GLN A 367 -3.53 37.75 21.50
CA GLN A 367 -4.73 37.74 20.65
C GLN A 367 -5.96 37.20 21.37
N ARG A 368 -7.14 37.58 20.87
CA ARG A 368 -8.44 37.22 21.49
C ARG A 368 -9.34 36.42 20.57
N HIS A 369 -9.86 35.32 21.12
CA HIS A 369 -10.93 34.52 20.54
C HIS A 369 -12.14 35.38 20.14
N MET A 370 -12.78 35.04 19.02
CA MET A 370 -13.95 35.73 18.45
C MET A 370 -13.70 37.18 18.00
N VAL A 371 -12.44 37.62 17.94
CA VAL A 371 -12.06 38.98 17.49
C VAL A 371 -11.01 38.89 16.39
N GLU A 372 -10.06 37.98 16.54
CA GLU A 372 -8.98 37.74 15.61
C GLU A 372 -9.06 36.32 15.08
N ILE A 373 -8.66 36.14 13.83
CA ILE A 373 -8.46 34.84 13.21
C ILE A 373 -7.01 34.43 13.52
N GLY A 374 -6.85 33.23 14.06
CA GLY A 374 -5.57 32.61 14.34
C GLY A 374 -4.75 32.29 13.10
N SER A 375 -3.52 31.84 13.35
CA SER A 375 -2.59 31.46 12.32
C SER A 375 -1.58 30.46 12.87
N VAL A 376 -1.19 29.52 12.02
CA VAL A 376 -0.13 28.55 12.29
C VAL A 376 0.90 28.60 11.17
N ASP A 377 2.16 28.36 11.49
CA ASP A 377 3.19 28.18 10.47
C ASP A 377 3.26 26.73 10.01
N ALA A 378 3.63 26.51 8.75
CA ALA A 378 3.89 25.17 8.23
C ALA A 378 4.90 24.38 9.09
N GLU A 379 5.84 25.04 9.77
CA GLU A 379 6.75 24.37 10.73
C GLU A 379 6.00 23.65 11.86
N GLU A 380 4.98 24.28 12.46
CA GLU A 380 4.18 23.64 13.53
C GLU A 380 3.26 22.56 12.95
N VAL A 381 2.71 22.75 11.74
CA VAL A 381 1.95 21.71 11.02
C VAL A 381 2.83 20.48 10.77
N ASN A 382 4.06 20.69 10.31
CA ASN A 382 5.00 19.60 9.99
C ASN A 382 5.43 18.82 11.24
N GLN A 383 5.52 19.46 12.40
CA GLN A 383 5.75 18.76 13.67
C GLN A 383 4.61 17.80 14.00
N VAL A 384 3.36 18.18 13.71
CA VAL A 384 2.21 17.29 13.87
C VAL A 384 2.24 16.16 12.83
N THR A 385 2.52 16.49 11.57
CA THR A 385 2.60 15.49 10.48
C THR A 385 3.67 14.44 10.76
N GLU A 386 4.89 14.86 11.15
CA GLU A 386 5.99 13.96 11.49
C GLU A 386 5.62 13.06 12.67
N TRP A 387 5.09 13.63 13.76
CA TRP A 387 4.66 12.85 14.92
C TRP A 387 3.54 11.86 14.57
N LEU A 388 2.54 12.25 13.78
CA LEU A 388 1.45 11.37 13.36
C LEU A 388 1.97 10.26 12.44
N ALA A 389 2.95 10.54 11.57
CA ALA A 389 3.59 9.55 10.74
C ALA A 389 4.38 8.53 11.58
N GLU A 390 5.18 9.01 12.55
CA GLU A 390 5.91 8.14 13.49
C GLU A 390 4.97 7.23 14.27
N LEU A 391 3.87 7.77 14.82
CA LEU A 391 2.85 7.00 15.54
C LEU A 391 2.23 5.93 14.64
N THR A 392 1.88 6.30 13.40
CA THR A 392 1.27 5.39 12.42
C THR A 392 2.23 4.26 12.04
N ALA A 393 3.50 4.57 11.82
CA ALA A 393 4.53 3.60 11.50
C ALA A 393 4.82 2.66 12.68
N GLU A 394 4.95 3.18 13.91
CA GLU A 394 5.22 2.38 15.12
C GLU A 394 4.13 1.35 15.37
N HIS A 395 2.87 1.71 15.12
CA HIS A 395 1.71 0.85 15.34
C HIS A 395 1.29 0.04 14.10
N HIS A 396 2.02 0.14 12.98
CA HIS A 396 1.68 -0.46 11.69
C HIS A 396 0.22 -0.19 11.26
N LEU A 397 -0.23 1.04 11.45
CA LEU A 397 -1.61 1.44 11.16
C LEU A 397 -1.79 1.70 9.66
N PRO A 398 -3.03 1.57 9.15
CA PRO A 398 -3.39 2.17 7.89
C PRO A 398 -3.09 3.68 7.87
N GLN A 399 -2.93 4.23 6.67
CA GLN A 399 -2.61 5.64 6.47
C GLN A 399 -3.62 6.54 7.20
N LYS A 400 -3.12 7.59 7.86
CA LYS A 400 -3.93 8.55 8.61
C LYS A 400 -4.32 9.75 7.77
N LEU A 401 -5.53 10.25 7.96
CA LEU A 401 -5.94 11.54 7.42
C LEU A 401 -5.52 12.66 8.36
N LEU A 402 -4.81 13.65 7.82
CA LEU A 402 -4.58 14.95 8.47
C LEU A 402 -5.28 16.05 7.68
N ILE A 403 -6.30 16.67 8.27
CA ILE A 403 -7.06 17.78 7.68
C ILE A 403 -6.50 19.11 8.19
N LEU A 404 -6.30 20.04 7.27
CA LEU A 404 -5.94 21.42 7.56
C LEU A 404 -7.12 22.32 7.16
N HIS A 405 -7.89 22.81 8.13
CA HIS A 405 -8.98 23.74 7.86
C HIS A 405 -8.45 25.08 7.40
N GLN A 406 -9.05 25.61 6.33
CA GLN A 406 -8.63 26.89 5.78
C GLN A 406 -9.76 27.58 5.01
N PHE A 407 -10.00 28.86 5.29
CA PHE A 407 -10.84 29.73 4.44
C PHE A 407 -10.16 31.06 4.07
N THR A 408 -8.96 31.32 4.60
CA THR A 408 -8.11 32.43 4.16
C THR A 408 -6.64 32.04 4.19
N LEU A 409 -5.86 32.54 3.24
CA LEU A 409 -4.45 32.18 3.07
C LEU A 409 -3.59 32.50 4.30
N GLY A 410 -3.98 33.49 5.11
CA GLY A 410 -3.23 33.89 6.32
C GLY A 410 -3.31 32.89 7.48
N MET A 411 -4.22 31.92 7.43
CA MET A 411 -4.36 30.90 8.48
C MET A 411 -3.17 29.95 8.55
N ILE A 412 -2.52 29.67 7.41
CA ILE A 412 -1.33 28.81 7.34
C ILE A 412 -0.21 29.59 6.65
N THR A 413 0.79 30.03 7.40
CA THR A 413 1.96 30.72 6.84
C THR A 413 2.97 29.73 6.29
N ASN A 414 3.68 30.12 5.22
CA ASN A 414 4.64 29.27 4.50
C ASN A 414 4.03 27.93 4.06
N ARG A 415 2.76 27.94 3.65
CA ARG A 415 1.96 26.75 3.34
C ARG A 415 2.58 25.85 2.26
N ASP A 416 3.36 26.41 1.35
CA ASP A 416 4.13 25.68 0.34
C ASP A 416 5.17 24.73 0.94
N ALA A 417 5.54 24.92 2.21
CA ALA A 417 6.47 24.08 2.96
C ALA A 417 5.79 23.00 3.82
N VAL A 418 4.45 22.83 3.74
CA VAL A 418 3.77 21.72 4.44
C VAL A 418 4.26 20.39 3.85
N ALA A 419 4.74 19.52 4.72
CA ALA A 419 5.26 18.19 4.38
C ALA A 419 4.10 17.27 4.00
N THR A 420 4.22 16.65 2.83
CA THR A 420 3.19 15.82 2.18
C THR A 420 3.75 14.49 1.68
N ASP A 421 5.03 14.22 1.98
CA ASP A 421 5.82 13.09 1.50
C ASP A 421 5.92 11.93 2.52
N TYR A 422 5.21 12.03 3.65
CA TYR A 422 5.05 10.92 4.60
C TYR A 422 4.10 9.87 4.05
N ASP A 423 4.58 8.63 3.94
CA ASP A 423 3.82 7.52 3.38
C ASP A 423 2.64 7.11 4.29
N GLU A 424 2.74 7.47 5.56
CA GLU A 424 1.82 7.19 6.65
C GLU A 424 0.66 8.20 6.76
N VAL A 425 0.77 9.39 6.15
CA VAL A 425 -0.21 10.47 6.35
C VAL A 425 -0.68 11.06 5.03
N ALA A 426 -1.99 11.00 4.78
CA ALA A 426 -2.64 11.75 3.72
C ALA A 426 -3.01 13.15 4.24
N VAL A 427 -2.36 14.18 3.71
CA VAL A 427 -2.65 15.57 4.05
C VAL A 427 -3.73 16.13 3.12
N LEU A 428 -4.74 16.77 3.70
CA LEU A 428 -5.86 17.37 3.00
C LEU A 428 -6.04 18.83 3.44
N ILE A 429 -6.20 19.75 2.49
CA ILE A 429 -6.67 21.12 2.78
C ILE A 429 -8.19 21.15 2.60
N HIS A 430 -8.89 21.60 3.65
CA HIS A 430 -10.34 21.67 3.68
C HIS A 430 -10.82 23.13 3.58
N ALA A 431 -11.59 23.42 2.52
CA ALA A 431 -12.14 24.75 2.26
C ALA A 431 -13.33 25.03 3.22
N ASP A 432 -12.99 25.61 4.37
CA ASP A 432 -13.89 25.84 5.51
C ASP A 432 -14.56 27.23 5.48
N GLY A 433 -14.94 27.69 4.29
CA GLY A 433 -15.55 29.01 4.07
C GLY A 433 -17.02 28.91 3.67
N PHE A 434 -17.87 29.74 4.27
CA PHE A 434 -19.31 29.80 3.96
C PHE A 434 -19.67 31.00 3.09
N GLY A 435 -20.85 30.94 2.46
CA GLY A 435 -21.48 32.10 1.84
C GLY A 435 -22.27 31.77 0.57
N THR A 436 -22.29 32.71 -0.37
CA THR A 436 -22.86 32.46 -1.69
C THR A 436 -21.95 31.52 -2.51
N PRO A 437 -22.48 30.81 -3.52
CA PRO A 437 -21.65 29.98 -4.39
C PRO A 437 -20.43 30.69 -4.99
N SER A 438 -20.55 31.97 -5.32
CA SER A 438 -19.41 32.75 -5.82
C SER A 438 -18.32 32.91 -4.77
N GLU A 439 -18.68 33.22 -3.52
CA GLU A 439 -17.72 33.40 -2.42
C GLU A 439 -17.04 32.09 -2.08
N LYS A 440 -17.77 30.96 -2.09
CA LYS A 440 -17.19 29.64 -1.87
C LYS A 440 -16.18 29.27 -2.95
N PHE A 441 -16.52 29.49 -4.23
CA PHE A 441 -15.58 29.27 -5.32
C PHE A 441 -14.40 30.25 -5.29
N ASP A 442 -14.59 31.50 -4.86
CA ASP A 442 -13.48 32.44 -4.69
C ASP A 442 -12.50 31.93 -3.62
N THR A 443 -13.00 31.42 -2.49
CA THR A 443 -12.18 30.76 -1.46
C THR A 443 -11.49 29.51 -2.01
N TRP A 444 -12.23 28.58 -2.60
CA TRP A 444 -11.70 27.34 -3.19
C TRP A 444 -10.57 27.58 -4.19
N ASN A 445 -10.77 28.52 -5.12
CA ASN A 445 -9.78 28.87 -6.13
C ASN A 445 -8.58 29.59 -5.51
N ALA A 446 -8.80 30.44 -4.49
CA ALA A 446 -7.71 31.11 -3.77
C ALA A 446 -6.82 30.10 -3.05
N LEU A 447 -7.42 29.13 -2.34
CA LEU A 447 -6.70 28.13 -1.57
C LEU A 447 -5.84 27.22 -2.44
N GLN A 448 -6.25 26.92 -3.68
CA GLN A 448 -5.45 26.11 -4.61
C GLN A 448 -4.21 26.81 -5.17
N ASN A 449 -4.15 28.14 -5.14
CA ASN A 449 -2.96 28.85 -5.61
C ASN A 449 -1.78 28.59 -4.67
N ASP A 450 -0.64 28.20 -5.22
CA ASP A 450 0.60 27.91 -4.49
C ASP A 450 0.40 26.89 -3.34
N ALA A 451 -0.54 25.96 -3.49
CA ALA A 451 -0.73 24.86 -2.57
C ALA A 451 0.32 23.75 -2.82
N PRO A 452 0.80 23.07 -1.77
CA PRO A 452 1.59 21.84 -1.92
C PRO A 452 0.72 20.72 -2.51
N GLU A 453 1.34 19.57 -2.83
CA GLU A 453 0.59 18.39 -3.30
C GLU A 453 -0.25 17.80 -2.17
N VAL A 454 -1.54 18.13 -2.15
CA VAL A 454 -2.50 17.72 -1.11
C VAL A 454 -3.79 17.20 -1.73
N TRP A 455 -4.56 16.49 -0.91
CA TRP A 455 -5.97 16.24 -1.19
C TRP A 455 -6.81 17.47 -0.86
N TRP A 456 -8.01 17.53 -1.43
CA TRP A 456 -8.91 18.66 -1.25
C TRP A 456 -10.21 18.23 -0.59
N GLY A 457 -10.72 19.06 0.32
CA GLY A 457 -12.03 18.89 0.89
C GLY A 457 -12.86 20.17 0.91
N TRP A 458 -14.17 20.02 1.05
CA TRP A 458 -15.15 21.09 0.91
C TRP A 458 -16.18 21.04 2.03
N LYS A 459 -16.39 22.15 2.73
CA LYS A 459 -17.44 22.21 3.75
C LYS A 459 -18.73 22.77 3.19
N ASN A 460 -19.86 22.19 3.55
CA ASN A 460 -21.20 22.74 3.34
C ASN A 460 -21.78 23.20 4.67
N PHE A 461 -22.36 24.40 4.69
CA PHE A 461 -23.00 24.97 5.88
C PHE A 461 -24.51 25.00 5.65
N TYR A 462 -25.29 24.39 6.55
CA TYR A 462 -26.74 24.28 6.36
C TYR A 462 -27.46 25.63 6.38
N ASP A 463 -27.02 26.55 7.26
CA ASP A 463 -27.70 27.82 7.49
C ASP A 463 -26.97 29.03 6.88
N GLU A 464 -25.63 28.97 6.81
CA GLU A 464 -24.77 30.07 6.35
C GLU A 464 -24.62 30.12 4.83
N ASP A 465 -24.69 28.97 4.15
CA ASP A 465 -24.64 28.94 2.69
C ASP A 465 -25.97 29.35 2.07
N GLN A 466 -25.92 30.17 1.02
CA GLN A 466 -27.12 30.75 0.42
C GLN A 466 -27.09 30.65 -1.12
N PRO A 467 -27.62 29.56 -1.72
CA PRO A 467 -28.05 28.32 -1.06
C PRO A 467 -26.87 27.39 -0.73
N THR A 468 -27.07 26.47 0.23
CA THR A 468 -26.20 25.29 0.41
C THR A 468 -26.17 24.47 -0.87
N PHE A 469 -24.98 23.97 -1.24
CA PHE A 469 -24.82 23.10 -2.39
C PHE A 469 -25.53 21.77 -2.14
N THR A 470 -26.19 21.26 -3.18
CA THR A 470 -26.67 19.88 -3.17
C THR A 470 -25.50 18.88 -3.26
N PRO A 471 -25.70 17.61 -2.89
CA PRO A 471 -24.70 16.56 -3.11
C PRO A 471 -24.20 16.49 -4.56
N ALA A 472 -25.11 16.60 -5.53
CA ALA A 472 -24.79 16.62 -6.96
C ALA A 472 -23.90 17.82 -7.34
N GLU A 473 -24.21 19.01 -6.87
CA GLU A 473 -23.38 20.19 -7.13
C GLU A 473 -22.02 20.11 -6.40
N THR A 474 -21.96 19.44 -5.25
CA THR A 474 -20.72 19.27 -4.48
C THR A 474 -19.75 18.32 -5.18
N VAL A 475 -20.22 17.20 -5.75
CA VAL A 475 -19.37 16.28 -6.52
C VAL A 475 -18.94 16.85 -7.88
N ASP A 476 -19.65 17.87 -8.38
CA ASP A 476 -19.29 18.60 -9.60
C ASP A 476 -18.22 19.69 -9.37
N VAL A 477 -17.78 19.93 -8.12
CA VAL A 477 -16.66 20.83 -7.82
C VAL A 477 -15.36 20.23 -8.34
N GLU A 478 -14.54 21.02 -9.05
CA GLU A 478 -13.25 20.58 -9.59
C GLU A 478 -12.06 21.24 -8.86
N PRO A 479 -11.02 20.47 -8.45
CA PRO A 479 -10.98 19.00 -8.43
C PRO A 479 -12.04 18.41 -7.46
N LEU A 480 -12.48 17.17 -7.72
CA LEU A 480 -13.46 16.48 -6.87
C LEU A 480 -12.99 16.49 -5.39
N PRO A 481 -13.75 17.11 -4.46
CA PRO A 481 -13.43 17.05 -3.04
C PRO A 481 -13.47 15.59 -2.55
N ARG A 482 -12.43 15.15 -1.85
CA ARG A 482 -12.31 13.80 -1.28
C ARG A 482 -12.83 13.68 0.15
N PHE A 483 -13.01 14.82 0.80
CA PHE A 483 -13.68 14.96 2.08
C PHE A 483 -14.70 16.09 1.99
N VAL A 484 -15.96 15.81 2.34
CA VAL A 484 -17.01 16.82 2.42
C VAL A 484 -17.60 16.79 3.81
N SER A 485 -17.58 17.90 4.55
CA SER A 485 -18.28 17.98 5.84
C SER A 485 -19.48 18.92 5.82
N TYR A 486 -20.46 18.59 6.65
CA TYR A 486 -21.68 19.35 6.84
C TYR A 486 -21.73 19.91 8.26
N GLN A 487 -21.84 21.24 8.36
CA GLN A 487 -21.93 21.97 9.63
C GLN A 487 -23.30 22.62 9.82
#